data_AF-A0A358PKB5-F1
#
_entry.id   AF-A0A358PKB5-F1
#
_cell.length_a   1.000
_cell.length_b   1.000
_cell.length_c   1.000
_cell.angle_alpha   90.00
_cell.angle_beta   90.00
_cell.angle_gamma   90.00
#
_symmetry.space_group_name_H-M   'P 1'
#
loop_
_entity.id
_entity.type
_entity.pdbx_description
1 polymer ?
#
loop_
_entity_poly.entity_id
_entity_poly.type
_entity_poly.pdbx_seq_one_letter_code
_entity_poly.pdbx_strand_id
1 'polypeptide(L)'
;MNTPATSNSADYSGEQIAYKDSTYELVSKVAFLIGVPQRIFENEHEAPQLDVFNRLSKDKNARIIRNLCIIRTSIERNFKKINDIMRTDYRGLLSMPEIIPSECIQQLSEDGISFIKKSSTKLCHHIIEINRIVSDRINNCKSLFPIWINWSYVKELFIMPNGFAEGGTRDAASIYYANLQCYPYQMYINWKPMDEGNILFNDKKFVTLLYQWHHDVFTEYSRVSDAGAFVKNNIYDFINDSQKTVVVVDCENSDP
;
A
#
# COMPACT_ATOMS: atom_id res chain seq x y z
N MET A 1 10.15 -13.94 -46.42
CA MET A 1 9.31 -12.89 -45.80
C MET A 1 9.51 -13.02 -44.31
N ASN A 2 10.38 -12.19 -43.74
CA ASN A 2 10.72 -12.22 -42.32
C ASN A 2 10.09 -11.00 -41.64
N THR A 3 9.21 -11.26 -40.69
CA THR A 3 8.66 -10.26 -39.76
C THR A 3 9.70 -9.99 -38.66
N PRO A 4 10.00 -8.72 -38.31
CA PRO A 4 10.85 -8.44 -37.16
C PRO A 4 10.03 -8.45 -35.86
N ALA A 5 10.61 -9.08 -34.85
CA ALA A 5 10.15 -9.02 -33.46
C ALA A 5 10.53 -7.67 -32.84
N THR A 6 9.56 -6.96 -32.27
CA THR A 6 9.79 -5.76 -31.44
C THR A 6 9.92 -6.17 -29.97
N SER A 7 11.08 -5.86 -29.41
CA SER A 7 11.49 -6.10 -28.02
C SER A 7 10.98 -5.00 -27.07
N ASN A 8 10.15 -5.37 -26.09
CA ASN A 8 9.65 -4.51 -24.99
C ASN A 8 10.69 -4.25 -23.88
N SER A 9 11.94 -3.93 -24.22
CA SER A 9 13.03 -3.78 -23.24
C SER A 9 13.41 -2.33 -22.92
N ALA A 10 12.71 -1.33 -23.47
CA ALA A 10 13.09 0.08 -23.35
C ALA A 10 12.43 0.85 -22.18
N ASP A 11 11.24 0.45 -21.71
CA ASP A 11 10.51 1.22 -20.68
C ASP A 11 10.92 0.92 -19.23
N TYR A 12 11.52 -0.25 -18.96
CA TYR A 12 11.95 -0.64 -17.60
C TYR A 12 13.18 0.14 -17.10
N SER A 13 14.03 0.63 -18.00
CA SER A 13 15.27 1.33 -17.65
C SER A 13 15.05 2.78 -17.22
N GLY A 14 13.98 3.42 -17.73
CA GLY A 14 13.61 4.80 -17.37
C GLY A 14 13.08 4.92 -15.93
N GLU A 15 12.24 3.98 -15.48
CA GLU A 15 11.76 3.94 -14.09
C GLU A 15 12.92 3.69 -13.11
N GLN A 16 13.84 2.75 -13.40
CA GLN A 16 14.96 2.45 -12.50
C GLN A 16 15.89 3.64 -12.22
N ILE A 17 16.05 4.56 -13.19
CA ILE A 17 16.93 5.72 -13.04
C ILE A 17 16.25 6.84 -12.25
N ALA A 18 14.92 6.96 -12.32
CA ALA A 18 14.15 8.03 -11.65
C ALA A 18 14.08 7.89 -10.11
N TYR A 19 14.43 6.70 -9.57
CA TYR A 19 14.15 6.33 -8.18
C TYR A 19 15.36 5.87 -7.36
N LYS A 20 16.57 5.93 -7.91
CA LYS A 20 17.82 5.43 -7.28
C LYS A 20 18.12 6.03 -5.89
N ASP A 21 17.51 7.17 -5.57
CA ASP A 21 17.71 7.96 -4.35
C ASP A 21 16.43 8.07 -3.48
N SER A 22 15.47 7.16 -3.64
CA SER A 22 14.18 7.23 -2.93
C SER A 22 14.23 6.56 -1.56
N THR A 23 13.50 7.12 -0.59
CA THR A 23 13.31 6.49 0.72
C THR A 23 12.22 5.40 0.67
N TYR A 24 12.17 4.53 1.68
CA TYR A 24 11.22 3.41 1.75
C TYR A 24 10.43 3.35 3.06
N GLU A 25 10.53 4.38 3.91
CA GLU A 25 9.98 4.39 5.27
C GLU A 25 8.44 4.44 5.26
N LEU A 26 7.82 5.24 4.38
CA LEU A 26 6.36 5.33 4.28
C LEU A 26 5.77 4.05 3.70
N VAL A 27 6.31 3.59 2.57
CA VAL A 27 5.81 2.38 1.91
C VAL A 27 5.95 1.16 2.80
N SER A 28 7.01 1.08 3.61
CA SER A 28 7.19 0.00 4.57
C SER A 28 6.15 0.01 5.69
N LYS A 29 5.76 1.19 6.19
CA LYS A 29 4.66 1.33 7.16
C LYS A 29 3.33 0.91 6.56
N VAL A 30 3.02 1.35 5.35
CA VAL A 30 1.77 0.98 4.66
C VAL A 30 1.75 -0.52 4.37
N ALA A 31 2.82 -1.08 3.80
CA ALA A 31 2.98 -2.50 3.55
C ALA A 31 2.76 -3.34 4.83
N PHE A 32 3.31 -2.87 5.96
CA PHE A 32 3.13 -3.54 7.24
C PHE A 32 1.66 -3.54 7.66
N LEU A 33 1.01 -2.38 7.64
CA LEU A 33 -0.38 -2.22 8.10
C LEU A 33 -1.38 -2.93 7.20
N ILE A 34 -1.17 -3.02 5.89
CA ILE A 34 -2.07 -3.78 4.99
C ILE A 34 -1.88 -5.30 5.10
N GLY A 35 -0.81 -5.76 5.77
CA GLY A 35 -0.58 -7.18 6.01
C GLY A 35 0.38 -7.88 5.05
N VAL A 36 1.26 -7.15 4.35
CA VAL A 36 2.27 -7.77 3.47
C VAL A 36 3.10 -8.79 4.26
N PRO A 37 3.32 -10.02 3.76
CA PRO A 37 4.05 -11.07 4.49
C PRO A 37 5.48 -10.68 4.87
N GLN A 38 5.96 -11.12 6.04
CA GLN A 38 7.30 -10.81 6.54
C GLN A 38 8.42 -11.17 5.54
N ARG A 39 8.30 -12.31 4.86
CA ARG A 39 9.25 -12.75 3.82
C ARG A 39 9.53 -11.73 2.72
N ILE A 40 8.62 -10.79 2.47
CA ILE A 40 8.83 -9.71 1.50
C ILE A 40 9.75 -8.63 2.11
N PHE A 41 9.62 -8.36 3.41
CA PHE A 41 10.48 -7.42 4.13
C PHE A 41 11.91 -7.94 4.33
N GLU A 42 12.09 -9.27 4.30
CA GLU A 42 13.39 -9.92 4.44
C GLU A 42 14.27 -9.77 3.18
N ASN A 43 13.73 -9.26 2.07
CA ASN A 43 14.52 -8.95 0.89
C ASN A 43 15.29 -7.64 1.08
N GLU A 44 16.60 -7.72 1.29
CA GLU A 44 17.46 -6.56 1.53
C GLU A 44 17.58 -5.59 0.34
N HIS A 45 17.27 -6.06 -0.87
CA HIS A 45 17.45 -5.29 -2.11
C HIS A 45 16.18 -4.55 -2.57
N GLU A 46 15.05 -4.74 -1.89
CA GLU A 46 13.77 -4.19 -2.32
C GLU A 46 12.97 -3.65 -1.12
N ALA A 47 12.05 -2.72 -1.41
CA ALA A 47 11.03 -2.36 -0.44
C ALA A 47 10.05 -3.52 -0.24
N PRO A 48 9.44 -3.66 0.95
CA PRO A 48 9.60 -2.83 2.15
C PRO A 48 10.73 -3.29 3.09
N GLN A 49 11.10 -2.47 4.08
CA GLN A 49 12.30 -2.66 4.93
C GLN A 49 12.04 -3.43 6.24
N LEU A 50 12.89 -4.41 6.55
CA LEU A 50 12.77 -5.28 7.73
C LEU A 50 12.84 -4.56 9.08
N ASP A 51 13.60 -3.48 9.19
CA ASP A 51 13.70 -2.71 10.44
C ASP A 51 12.34 -2.07 10.82
N VAL A 52 11.59 -1.57 9.83
CA VAL A 52 10.25 -1.03 10.01
C VAL A 52 9.31 -2.13 10.47
N PHE A 53 9.38 -3.32 9.87
CA PHE A 53 8.60 -4.48 10.29
C PHE A 53 8.84 -4.83 11.76
N ASN A 54 10.11 -4.92 12.17
CA ASN A 54 10.50 -5.27 13.53
C ASN A 54 10.04 -4.22 14.56
N ARG A 55 10.09 -2.93 14.20
CA ARG A 55 9.61 -1.84 15.04
C ARG A 55 8.10 -1.86 15.18
N LEU A 56 7.36 -1.97 14.07
CA LEU A 56 5.89 -1.95 14.10
C LEU A 56 5.27 -3.22 14.68
N SER A 57 5.97 -4.36 14.61
CA SER A 57 5.53 -5.59 15.27
C SER A 57 5.43 -5.46 16.80
N LYS A 58 6.20 -4.53 17.38
CA LYS A 58 6.15 -4.20 18.82
C LYS A 58 5.05 -3.20 19.16
N ASP A 59 4.53 -2.45 18.18
CA ASP A 59 3.43 -1.52 18.36
C ASP A 59 2.08 -2.24 18.33
N LYS A 60 1.35 -2.19 19.45
CA LYS A 60 0.05 -2.86 19.59
C LYS A 60 -0.98 -2.35 18.58
N ASN A 61 -1.06 -1.04 18.34
CA ASN A 61 -2.04 -0.48 17.42
C ASN A 61 -1.75 -0.89 15.97
N ALA A 62 -0.48 -0.82 15.56
CA ALA A 62 -0.05 -1.26 14.24
C ALA A 62 -0.33 -2.75 14.01
N ARG A 63 -0.01 -3.60 14.99
CA ARG A 63 -0.24 -5.05 14.90
C ARG A 63 -1.72 -5.42 14.84
N ILE A 64 -2.59 -4.71 15.58
CA ILE A 64 -4.04 -4.90 15.48
C ILE A 64 -4.54 -4.60 14.06
N ILE A 65 -4.18 -3.44 13.50
CA ILE A 65 -4.59 -3.06 12.13
C ILE A 65 -4.07 -4.08 11.12
N ARG A 66 -2.79 -4.44 11.22
CA ARG A 66 -2.16 -5.46 10.37
C ARG A 66 -2.94 -6.77 10.36
N ASN A 67 -3.20 -7.36 11.52
CA ASN A 67 -3.85 -8.67 11.60
C ASN A 67 -5.31 -8.62 11.10
N LEU A 68 -6.02 -7.52 11.33
CA LEU A 68 -7.35 -7.31 10.77
C LEU A 68 -7.31 -7.22 9.23
N CYS A 69 -6.35 -6.50 8.66
CA CYS A 69 -6.17 -6.40 7.21
C CYS A 69 -5.75 -7.72 6.57
N ILE A 70 -4.90 -8.53 7.24
CA ILE A 70 -4.57 -9.90 6.81
C ILE A 70 -5.84 -10.74 6.74
N ILE A 71 -6.62 -10.80 7.82
CA ILE A 71 -7.84 -11.61 7.87
C ILE A 71 -8.84 -11.14 6.81
N ARG A 72 -9.05 -9.82 6.66
CA ARG A 72 -9.90 -9.25 5.61
C ARG A 72 -9.46 -9.73 4.24
N THR A 73 -8.17 -9.59 3.92
CA THR A 73 -7.62 -10.03 2.62
C THR A 73 -7.79 -11.54 2.42
N SER A 74 -7.54 -12.36 3.45
CA SER A 74 -7.72 -13.82 3.36
C SER A 74 -9.18 -14.20 3.10
N ILE A 75 -10.14 -13.51 3.72
CA ILE A 75 -11.57 -13.70 3.46
C ILE A 75 -11.89 -13.28 2.03
N GLU A 76 -11.50 -12.08 1.62
CA GLU A 76 -11.76 -11.58 0.26
C GLU A 76 -11.23 -12.54 -0.79
N ARG A 77 -9.97 -12.98 -0.70
CA ARG A 77 -9.37 -13.91 -1.67
C ARG A 77 -10.06 -15.27 -1.77
N ASN A 78 -10.75 -15.70 -0.71
CA ASN A 78 -11.33 -17.03 -0.61
C ASN A 78 -12.84 -17.02 -0.36
N PHE A 79 -13.52 -15.90 -0.65
CA PHE A 79 -14.88 -15.64 -0.20
C PHE A 79 -15.84 -16.77 -0.59
N LYS A 80 -15.82 -17.19 -1.87
CA LYS A 80 -16.67 -18.29 -2.35
C LYS A 80 -16.40 -19.59 -1.59
N LYS A 81 -15.13 -19.97 -1.44
CA LYS A 81 -14.72 -21.20 -0.76
C LYS A 81 -15.16 -21.20 0.70
N ILE A 82 -14.89 -20.12 1.43
CA ILE A 82 -15.29 -19.99 2.84
C ILE A 82 -16.82 -20.03 2.97
N ASN A 83 -17.52 -19.28 2.13
CA ASN A 83 -18.98 -19.21 2.18
C ASN A 83 -19.64 -20.56 1.87
N ASP A 84 -19.07 -21.34 0.94
CA ASP A 84 -19.53 -22.70 0.67
C ASP A 84 -19.31 -23.61 1.88
N ILE A 85 -18.10 -23.63 2.48
CA ILE A 85 -17.82 -24.41 3.70
C ILE A 85 -18.76 -24.02 4.86
N MET A 86 -19.00 -22.73 5.07
CA MET A 86 -19.93 -22.26 6.11
C MET A 86 -21.36 -22.78 5.89
N ARG A 87 -21.79 -22.89 4.63
CA ARG A 87 -23.15 -23.30 4.25
C ARG A 87 -23.31 -24.83 4.23
N THR A 88 -22.31 -25.57 3.77
CA THR A 88 -22.40 -27.04 3.58
C THR A 88 -21.92 -27.80 4.81
N ASP A 89 -20.85 -27.34 5.44
CA ASP A 89 -20.15 -28.08 6.50
C ASP A 89 -20.44 -27.50 7.89
N TYR A 90 -21.21 -26.41 7.97
CA TYR A 90 -21.57 -25.69 9.20
C TYR A 90 -20.37 -25.28 10.07
N ARG A 91 -19.20 -25.13 9.43
CA ARG A 91 -17.95 -24.73 10.07
C ARG A 91 -17.86 -23.21 10.17
N GLY A 92 -17.52 -22.71 11.35
CA GLY A 92 -17.27 -21.27 11.58
C GLY A 92 -15.90 -20.84 11.06
N LEU A 93 -15.72 -19.52 10.87
CA LEU A 93 -14.49 -18.95 10.30
C LEU A 93 -13.21 -19.34 11.07
N LEU A 94 -13.27 -19.40 12.40
CA LEU A 94 -12.14 -19.76 13.26
C LEU A 94 -11.71 -21.23 13.13
N SER A 95 -12.54 -22.06 12.50
CA SER A 95 -12.24 -23.48 12.30
C SER A 95 -11.50 -23.78 11.00
N MET A 96 -11.15 -22.76 10.19
CA MET A 96 -10.52 -22.91 8.86
C MET A 96 -9.07 -22.38 8.83
N PRO A 97 -8.13 -22.97 9.59
CA PRO A 97 -6.73 -22.52 9.66
C PRO A 97 -6.01 -22.57 8.31
N GLU A 98 -6.49 -23.40 7.37
CA GLU A 98 -5.97 -23.51 6.02
C GLU A 98 -6.31 -22.31 5.12
N ILE A 99 -7.19 -21.42 5.57
CA ILE A 99 -7.61 -20.21 4.84
C ILE A 99 -7.36 -18.95 5.67
N ILE A 100 -7.71 -18.99 6.95
CA ILE A 100 -7.61 -17.86 7.87
C ILE A 100 -6.43 -18.10 8.83
N PRO A 101 -5.39 -17.25 8.80
CA PRO A 101 -4.21 -17.44 9.63
C PRO A 101 -4.55 -17.43 11.12
N SER A 102 -4.28 -18.54 11.80
CA SER A 102 -4.66 -18.74 13.20
C SER A 102 -3.83 -17.86 14.15
N GLU A 103 -2.58 -17.60 13.78
CA GLU A 103 -1.69 -16.68 14.49
C GLU A 103 -2.26 -15.25 14.53
N CYS A 104 -2.92 -14.80 13.46
CA CYS A 104 -3.56 -13.48 13.42
C CYS A 104 -4.76 -13.43 14.38
N ILE A 105 -5.56 -14.49 14.42
CA ILE A 105 -6.69 -14.62 15.34
C ILE A 105 -6.21 -14.62 16.78
N GLN A 106 -5.21 -15.44 17.10
CA GLN A 106 -4.63 -15.54 18.44
C GLN A 106 -4.08 -14.18 18.89
N GLN A 107 -3.27 -13.53 18.05
CA GLN A 107 -2.67 -12.25 18.38
C GLN A 107 -3.74 -11.15 18.60
N LEU A 108 -4.81 -11.14 17.79
CA LEU A 108 -5.94 -10.23 18.02
C LEU A 108 -6.63 -10.50 19.34
N SER A 109 -6.84 -11.78 19.69
CA SER A 109 -7.43 -12.16 20.98
C SER A 109 -6.57 -11.71 22.16
N GLU A 110 -5.25 -11.91 22.09
CA GLU A 110 -4.29 -11.44 23.10
C GLU A 110 -4.29 -9.91 23.21
N ASP A 111 -4.45 -9.21 22.09
CA ASP A 111 -4.57 -7.75 22.05
C ASP A 111 -5.96 -7.22 22.49
N GLY A 112 -6.90 -8.13 22.78
CA GLY A 112 -8.25 -7.82 23.28
C GLY A 112 -9.26 -7.49 22.18
N ILE A 113 -9.04 -7.97 20.96
CA ILE A 113 -9.88 -7.73 19.77
C ILE A 113 -10.60 -9.01 19.37
N SER A 114 -11.92 -8.90 19.14
CA SER A 114 -12.72 -9.96 18.52
C SER A 114 -13.66 -9.36 17.50
N PHE A 115 -13.70 -9.96 16.31
CA PHE A 115 -14.60 -9.59 15.21
C PHE A 115 -15.70 -10.66 14.97
N ILE A 116 -15.64 -11.78 15.70
CA ILE A 116 -16.67 -12.82 15.64
C ILE A 116 -17.78 -12.45 16.61
N LYS A 117 -18.91 -11.98 16.07
CA LYS A 117 -20.12 -11.69 16.83
C LYS A 117 -21.14 -12.80 16.68
N LYS A 118 -21.90 -13.10 17.75
CA LYS A 118 -23.01 -14.07 17.72
C LYS A 118 -24.09 -13.74 16.69
N SER A 119 -24.26 -12.45 16.38
CA SER A 119 -25.19 -11.95 15.37
C SER A 119 -24.71 -12.13 13.93
N SER A 120 -23.44 -12.48 13.72
CA SER A 120 -22.86 -12.64 12.38
C SER A 120 -23.20 -14.02 11.80
N THR A 121 -24.31 -14.10 11.08
CA THR A 121 -24.79 -15.34 10.43
C THR A 121 -24.27 -15.54 9.00
N LYS A 122 -23.72 -14.50 8.36
CA LYS A 122 -23.16 -14.54 7.00
C LYS A 122 -21.68 -14.17 7.01
N LEU A 123 -20.93 -14.66 6.01
CA LEU A 123 -19.52 -14.31 5.85
C LEU A 123 -19.29 -12.79 5.74
N CYS A 124 -20.13 -12.08 4.98
CA CYS A 124 -20.05 -10.62 4.83
C CYS A 124 -20.22 -9.87 6.17
N HIS A 125 -20.96 -10.42 7.15
CA HIS A 125 -21.09 -9.78 8.46
C HIS A 125 -19.76 -9.75 9.22
N HIS A 126 -18.89 -10.75 9.02
CA HIS A 126 -17.54 -10.74 9.60
C HIS A 126 -16.66 -9.68 8.96
N ILE A 127 -16.75 -9.48 7.63
CA ILE A 127 -16.04 -8.41 6.92
C ILE A 127 -16.51 -7.03 7.40
N ILE A 128 -17.82 -6.83 7.53
CA ILE A 128 -18.40 -5.59 8.08
C ILE A 128 -17.86 -5.31 9.48
N GLU A 129 -17.76 -6.32 10.34
CA GLU A 129 -17.23 -6.14 11.68
C GLU A 129 -15.73 -5.81 11.68
N ILE A 130 -14.93 -6.48 10.85
CA ILE A 130 -13.52 -6.14 10.65
C ILE A 130 -13.38 -4.68 10.18
N ASN A 131 -14.18 -4.26 9.19
CA ASN A 131 -14.17 -2.89 8.67
C ASN A 131 -14.50 -1.86 9.77
N ARG A 132 -15.46 -2.16 10.64
CA ARG A 132 -15.80 -1.28 11.79
C ARG A 132 -14.61 -1.14 12.73
N ILE A 133 -14.01 -2.25 13.14
CA ILE A 133 -12.86 -2.23 14.06
C ILE A 133 -11.67 -1.50 13.43
N VAL A 134 -11.40 -1.71 12.15
CA VAL A 134 -10.35 -0.97 11.42
C VAL A 134 -10.65 0.53 11.42
N SER A 135 -11.89 0.93 11.10
CA SER A 135 -12.29 2.34 11.08
C SER A 135 -12.15 3.02 12.44
N ASP A 136 -12.54 2.33 13.51
CA ASP A 136 -12.48 2.83 14.88
C ASP A 136 -11.04 2.99 15.37
N ARG A 137 -10.11 2.13 14.90
CA ARG A 137 -8.75 2.04 15.44
C ARG A 137 -7.67 2.65 14.57
N ILE A 138 -7.88 2.84 13.27
CA ILE A 138 -6.82 3.27 12.36
C ILE A 138 -6.19 4.61 12.76
N ASN A 139 -6.96 5.52 13.38
CA ASN A 139 -6.46 6.79 13.88
C ASN A 139 -5.37 6.62 14.96
N ASN A 140 -5.32 5.49 15.68
CA ASN A 140 -4.26 5.21 16.65
C ASN A 140 -2.90 4.96 15.96
N CYS A 141 -2.89 4.74 14.65
CA CYS A 141 -1.67 4.61 13.85
C CYS A 141 -1.19 5.94 13.26
N LYS A 142 -1.90 7.06 13.48
CA LYS A 142 -1.55 8.36 12.91
C LYS A 142 -0.12 8.79 13.26
N SER A 143 0.31 8.58 14.50
CA SER A 143 1.65 8.95 14.99
C SER A 143 2.78 8.14 14.36
N LEU A 144 2.48 7.04 13.67
CA LEU A 144 3.48 6.28 12.91
C LEU A 144 3.93 7.02 11.66
N PHE A 145 3.08 7.92 11.16
CA PHE A 145 3.31 8.68 9.94
C PHE A 145 3.83 10.10 10.26
N PRO A 146 4.73 10.65 9.42
CA PRO A 146 5.24 12.00 9.60
C PRO A 146 4.14 13.06 9.54
N ILE A 147 4.34 14.22 10.17
CA ILE A 147 3.33 15.29 10.18
C ILE A 147 3.09 15.93 8.80
N TRP A 148 4.07 15.84 7.90
CA TRP A 148 4.01 16.42 6.56
C TRP A 148 3.18 15.61 5.57
N ILE A 149 2.91 14.32 5.84
CA ILE A 149 2.00 13.53 5.00
C ILE A 149 0.56 13.78 5.44
N ASN A 150 -0.34 14.00 4.48
CA ASN A 150 -1.75 14.14 4.79
C ASN A 150 -2.33 12.83 5.31
N TRP A 151 -2.55 12.76 6.63
CA TRP A 151 -3.07 11.57 7.30
C TRP A 151 -4.44 11.14 6.75
N SER A 152 -5.29 12.07 6.34
CA SER A 152 -6.62 11.71 5.80
C SER A 152 -6.51 10.86 4.54
N TYR A 153 -5.53 11.17 3.67
CA TYR A 153 -5.27 10.42 2.45
C TYR A 153 -4.74 9.01 2.77
N VAL A 154 -3.75 8.91 3.66
CA VAL A 154 -3.19 7.62 4.10
C VAL A 154 -4.24 6.77 4.82
N LYS A 155 -5.06 7.36 5.68
CA LYS A 155 -6.11 6.67 6.43
C LYS A 155 -7.11 6.00 5.50
N GLU A 156 -7.51 6.68 4.43
CA GLU A 156 -8.53 6.20 3.49
C GLU A 156 -8.15 4.86 2.85
N LEU A 157 -6.86 4.62 2.64
CA LEU A 157 -6.31 3.36 2.10
C LEU A 157 -6.74 2.13 2.89
N PHE A 158 -7.03 2.26 4.18
CA PHE A 158 -7.42 1.13 5.04
C PHE A 158 -8.92 0.93 5.14
N ILE A 159 -9.72 1.93 4.73
CA ILE A 159 -11.17 1.96 4.88
C ILE A 159 -11.82 1.44 3.61
N MET A 160 -12.57 0.33 3.71
CA MET A 160 -13.33 -0.20 2.59
C MET A 160 -14.50 0.74 2.25
N PRO A 161 -14.64 1.21 0.99
CA PRO A 161 -15.74 2.08 0.57
C PRO A 161 -17.09 1.41 0.81
N ASN A 162 -18.00 2.10 1.50
CA ASN A 162 -19.31 1.56 1.89
C ASN A 162 -19.25 0.20 2.63
N GLY A 163 -18.10 -0.13 3.23
CA GLY A 163 -17.81 -1.45 3.80
C GLY A 163 -18.58 -1.82 5.08
N PHE A 164 -19.53 -0.98 5.52
CA PHE A 164 -20.42 -1.26 6.64
C PHE A 164 -21.78 -1.85 6.22
N ALA A 165 -22.00 -2.00 4.91
CA ALA A 165 -23.21 -2.57 4.35
C ALA A 165 -22.86 -3.78 3.44
N GLU A 166 -23.76 -4.77 3.37
CA GLU A 166 -23.54 -5.97 2.54
C GLU A 166 -23.26 -5.60 1.08
N GLY A 167 -24.04 -4.66 0.51
CA GLY A 167 -23.84 -4.17 -0.86
C GLY A 167 -22.45 -3.58 -1.08
N GLY A 168 -21.99 -2.71 -0.19
CA GLY A 168 -20.67 -2.09 -0.31
C GLY A 168 -19.51 -3.09 -0.19
N THR A 169 -19.62 -4.09 0.69
CA THR A 169 -18.62 -5.17 0.74
C THR A 169 -18.53 -5.96 -0.57
N ARG A 170 -19.68 -6.26 -1.19
CA ARG A 170 -19.74 -6.97 -2.48
C ARG A 170 -19.17 -6.14 -3.62
N ASP A 171 -19.47 -4.84 -3.66
CA ASP A 171 -19.01 -3.95 -4.72
C ASP A 171 -17.49 -3.75 -4.63
N ALA A 172 -16.96 -3.56 -3.42
CA ALA A 172 -15.51 -3.50 -3.18
C ALA A 172 -14.79 -4.80 -3.55
N ALA A 173 -15.36 -5.95 -3.20
CA ALA A 173 -14.82 -7.27 -3.57
C ALA A 173 -14.77 -7.45 -5.09
N SER A 174 -15.81 -7.00 -5.80
CA SER A 174 -15.88 -7.09 -7.27
C SER A 174 -14.78 -6.27 -7.95
N ILE A 175 -14.50 -5.06 -7.46
CA ILE A 175 -13.38 -4.22 -7.93
C ILE A 175 -12.05 -4.89 -7.63
N TYR A 176 -11.88 -5.42 -6.42
CA TYR A 176 -10.66 -6.11 -6.00
C TYR A 176 -10.33 -7.33 -6.89
N TYR A 177 -11.32 -8.20 -7.15
CA TYR A 177 -11.11 -9.38 -8.00
C TYR A 177 -10.79 -9.04 -9.45
N ALA A 178 -11.48 -8.04 -10.01
CA ALA A 178 -11.27 -7.63 -11.39
C ALA A 178 -9.87 -7.05 -11.63
N ASN A 179 -9.22 -6.51 -10.58
CA ASN A 179 -7.98 -5.76 -10.70
C ASN A 179 -6.87 -6.30 -9.78
N LEU A 180 -6.90 -7.59 -9.41
CA LEU A 180 -6.01 -8.18 -8.40
C LEU A 180 -4.52 -7.89 -8.63
N GLN A 181 -4.08 -7.83 -9.90
CA GLN A 181 -2.69 -7.56 -10.27
C GLN A 181 -2.24 -6.12 -9.98
N CYS A 182 -3.18 -5.17 -9.91
CA CYS A 182 -2.89 -3.77 -9.58
C CYS A 182 -2.79 -3.50 -8.07
N TYR A 183 -3.05 -4.52 -7.23
CA TYR A 183 -2.96 -4.38 -5.78
C TYR A 183 -1.56 -4.79 -5.30
N PRO A 184 -0.87 -3.94 -4.51
CA PRO A 184 0.49 -4.21 -4.08
C PRO A 184 0.53 -5.51 -3.26
N TYR A 185 1.37 -6.46 -3.70
CA TYR A 185 1.50 -7.79 -3.10
C TYR A 185 0.17 -8.57 -2.97
N GLN A 186 -0.84 -8.23 -3.80
CA GLN A 186 -2.19 -8.80 -3.74
C GLN A 186 -2.87 -8.63 -2.38
N MET A 187 -2.52 -7.57 -1.63
CA MET A 187 -3.18 -7.22 -0.38
C MET A 187 -4.33 -6.26 -0.64
N TYR A 188 -5.47 -6.43 0.05
CA TYR A 188 -6.57 -5.47 -0.10
C TYR A 188 -6.18 -4.11 0.50
N ILE A 189 -6.26 -3.07 -0.34
CA ILE A 189 -6.08 -1.66 0.01
C ILE A 189 -7.15 -0.87 -0.73
N ASN A 190 -7.78 0.12 -0.10
CA ASN A 190 -8.72 1.01 -0.77
C ASN A 190 -7.95 1.98 -1.67
N TRP A 191 -7.63 1.49 -2.86
CA TRP A 191 -6.91 2.20 -3.90
C TRP A 191 -7.72 2.12 -5.18
N LYS A 192 -7.73 3.19 -5.98
CA LYS A 192 -8.33 3.14 -7.31
C LYS A 192 -7.42 2.29 -8.21
N PRO A 193 -7.82 1.08 -8.62
CA PRO A 193 -6.92 0.20 -9.33
C PRO A 193 -6.57 0.80 -10.70
N MET A 194 -5.29 1.00 -10.93
CA MET A 194 -4.69 1.51 -12.17
C MET A 194 -3.37 0.76 -12.38
N ASP A 195 -2.96 0.59 -13.63
CA ASP A 195 -1.72 -0.10 -13.97
C ASP A 195 -0.51 0.83 -13.74
N GLU A 196 -0.16 0.98 -12.46
CA GLU A 196 0.96 1.81 -11.98
C GLU A 196 2.13 0.93 -11.49
N GLY A 197 2.12 -0.36 -11.81
CA GLY A 197 2.99 -1.35 -11.17
C GLY A 197 2.77 -1.42 -9.65
N ASN A 198 3.84 -1.72 -8.89
CA ASN A 198 3.74 -1.74 -7.43
C ASN A 198 3.74 -0.30 -6.87
N ILE A 199 2.57 0.18 -6.41
CA ILE A 199 2.43 1.51 -5.82
C ILE A 199 3.26 1.70 -4.53
N LEU A 200 3.71 0.60 -3.90
CA LEU A 200 4.58 0.61 -2.72
C LEU A 200 6.07 0.43 -3.06
N PHE A 201 6.46 0.68 -4.32
CA PHE A 201 7.84 0.53 -4.77
C PHE A 201 8.83 1.45 -4.04
N ASN A 202 8.46 2.71 -3.81
CA ASN A 202 9.22 3.66 -2.97
C ASN A 202 8.33 4.82 -2.52
N ASP A 203 8.83 5.61 -1.55
CA ASP A 203 8.07 6.71 -0.95
C ASP A 203 7.70 7.79 -1.98
N LYS A 204 8.60 8.13 -2.92
CA LYS A 204 8.34 9.13 -3.96
C LYS A 204 7.15 8.74 -4.84
N LYS A 205 7.17 7.54 -5.42
CA LYS A 205 6.07 7.01 -6.26
C LYS A 205 4.77 6.96 -5.46
N PHE A 206 4.83 6.45 -4.24
CA PHE A 206 3.66 6.33 -3.37
C PHE A 206 3.01 7.69 -3.07
N VAL A 207 3.77 8.70 -2.63
CA VAL A 207 3.18 10.01 -2.29
C VAL A 207 2.69 10.78 -3.51
N THR A 208 3.38 10.67 -4.65
CA THR A 208 2.92 11.26 -5.91
C THR A 208 1.54 10.75 -6.27
N LEU A 209 1.40 9.42 -6.34
CA LEU A 209 0.14 8.78 -6.73
C LEU A 209 -0.95 9.03 -5.68
N LEU A 210 -0.61 8.99 -4.39
CA LEU A 210 -1.55 9.22 -3.29
C LEU A 210 -2.17 10.62 -3.42
N TYR A 211 -1.35 11.66 -3.60
CA TYR A 211 -1.85 13.03 -3.71
C TYR A 211 -2.64 13.25 -5.00
N GLN A 212 -2.15 12.71 -6.13
CA GLN A 212 -2.87 12.77 -7.41
C GLN A 212 -4.27 12.15 -7.32
N TRP A 213 -4.41 11.03 -6.60
CA TRP A 213 -5.71 10.39 -6.38
C TRP A 213 -6.68 11.28 -5.61
N HIS A 214 -6.18 12.16 -4.76
CA HIS A 214 -6.96 13.17 -4.04
C HIS A 214 -7.07 14.52 -4.77
N HIS A 215 -6.73 14.56 -6.07
CA HIS A 215 -6.69 15.80 -6.87
C HIS A 215 -5.80 16.88 -6.25
N ASP A 216 -4.71 16.44 -5.60
CA ASP A 216 -3.75 17.26 -4.89
C ASP A 216 -2.33 17.02 -5.46
N VAL A 217 -1.37 17.85 -5.07
CA VAL A 217 0.03 17.75 -5.49
C VAL A 217 0.92 17.67 -4.26
N PHE A 218 1.70 16.60 -4.14
CA PHE A 218 2.74 16.52 -3.12
C PHE A 218 3.86 17.50 -3.44
N THR A 219 4.28 18.32 -2.47
CA THR A 219 5.27 19.39 -2.68
C THR A 219 6.58 19.16 -1.93
N GLU A 220 6.61 18.30 -0.91
CA GLU A 220 7.79 18.06 -0.06
C GLU A 220 8.69 16.92 -0.59
N TYR A 221 9.00 16.91 -1.89
CA TYR A 221 9.77 15.80 -2.51
C TYR A 221 11.16 15.58 -1.91
N SER A 222 11.77 16.62 -1.33
CA SER A 222 13.04 16.51 -0.59
C SER A 222 12.95 15.62 0.67
N ARG A 223 11.74 15.26 1.12
CA ARG A 223 11.50 14.33 2.25
C ARG A 223 11.49 12.86 1.85
N VAL A 224 11.29 12.58 0.56
CA VAL A 224 11.07 11.22 0.01
C VAL A 224 12.08 10.86 -1.07
N SER A 225 13.05 11.75 -1.31
CA SER A 225 14.14 11.58 -2.27
C SER A 225 15.36 12.33 -1.76
N ASP A 226 16.52 11.68 -1.73
CA ASP A 226 17.76 12.35 -1.35
C ASP A 226 18.05 13.52 -2.30
N ALA A 227 18.40 14.67 -1.72
CA ALA A 227 18.43 15.98 -2.37
C ALA A 227 19.44 16.12 -3.54
N GLY A 228 20.29 15.11 -3.78
CA GLY A 228 21.31 15.15 -4.82
C GLY A 228 20.77 15.07 -6.27
N ALA A 229 19.64 14.40 -6.49
CA ALA A 229 19.09 14.20 -7.84
C ALA A 229 18.03 15.24 -8.24
N PHE A 230 17.32 15.83 -7.28
CA PHE A 230 16.27 16.84 -7.56
C PHE A 230 16.86 18.10 -8.22
N VAL A 231 18.09 18.49 -7.86
CA VAL A 231 18.77 19.63 -8.48
C VAL A 231 19.22 19.31 -9.91
N LYS A 232 19.64 18.07 -10.21
CA LYS A 232 20.08 17.71 -11.55
C LYS A 232 18.92 17.59 -12.54
N ASN A 233 17.85 16.88 -12.18
CA ASN A 233 16.75 16.66 -13.13
C ASN A 233 15.96 17.94 -13.41
N ASN A 234 15.70 18.79 -12.41
CA ASN A 234 15.05 20.08 -12.67
C ASN A 234 15.88 21.02 -13.55
N ILE A 235 17.22 20.97 -13.50
CA ILE A 235 18.06 21.77 -14.40
C ILE A 235 17.93 21.24 -15.84
N TYR A 236 17.97 19.94 -16.05
CA TYR A 236 17.85 19.37 -17.40
C TYR A 236 16.45 19.53 -17.98
N ASP A 237 15.42 19.34 -17.16
CA ASP A 237 14.02 19.52 -17.56
C ASP A 237 13.74 21.01 -17.87
N PHE A 238 14.24 21.94 -17.05
CA PHE A 238 14.15 23.39 -17.31
C PHE A 238 14.91 23.83 -18.56
N ILE A 239 16.10 23.27 -18.83
CA ILE A 239 16.89 23.56 -20.04
C ILE A 239 16.18 23.02 -21.29
N ASN A 240 15.58 21.83 -21.21
CA ASN A 240 14.92 21.18 -22.33
C ASN A 240 13.56 21.80 -22.66
N ASP A 241 12.82 22.28 -21.66
CA ASP A 241 11.53 22.95 -21.85
C ASP A 241 11.66 24.43 -22.28
N SER A 242 12.86 25.00 -22.24
CA SER A 242 13.12 26.40 -22.59
C SER A 242 13.53 26.56 -24.07
N GLN A 243 12.72 27.26 -24.87
CA GLN A 243 13.04 27.53 -26.29
C GLN A 243 14.28 28.39 -26.52
N LYS A 244 14.70 29.19 -25.53
CA LYS A 244 15.97 29.91 -25.50
C LYS A 244 16.48 29.99 -24.07
N THR A 245 17.63 29.39 -23.83
CA THR A 245 18.35 29.44 -22.55
C THR A 245 19.61 30.29 -22.75
N VAL A 246 19.74 31.38 -21.99
CA VAL A 246 20.96 32.20 -21.96
C VAL A 246 21.70 31.91 -20.67
N VAL A 247 22.85 31.25 -20.79
CA VAL A 247 23.76 31.00 -19.68
C VAL A 247 24.75 32.16 -19.62
N VAL A 248 24.62 33.01 -18.61
CA VAL A 248 25.60 34.07 -18.35
C VAL A 248 26.62 33.51 -17.37
N VAL A 249 27.84 33.34 -17.85
CA VAL A 249 28.97 32.91 -17.03
C VAL A 249 29.73 34.17 -16.65
N ASP A 250 29.85 34.43 -15.36
CA ASP A 250 30.69 35.50 -14.85
C ASP A 250 32.15 35.01 -14.88
N CYS A 251 32.94 35.57 -15.80
CA CYS A 251 34.35 35.23 -16.00
C CYS A 251 35.29 36.20 -15.28
N GLU A 252 34.90 36.79 -14.14
CA GLU A 252 35.78 37.71 -13.39
C GLU A 252 36.94 37.03 -12.64
N ASN A 253 37.09 35.70 -12.66
CA ASN A 253 38.20 34.99 -12.02
C ASN A 253 39.05 34.14 -12.99
N SER A 254 39.53 34.73 -14.07
CA SER A 254 40.61 34.14 -14.88
C SER A 254 41.88 34.97 -14.72
N ASP A 255 42.71 34.62 -13.73
CA ASP A 255 44.11 35.05 -13.72
C ASP A 255 44.90 34.26 -14.79
N PRO A 256 45.84 34.90 -15.51
CA PRO A 256 46.51 34.36 -16.70
C PRO A 256 47.58 33.29 -16.45
#